data_AF-A0A345UPS2-F1
#
_entry.id   AF-A0A345UPS2-F1
#
_cell.length_a   1.000
_cell.length_b   1.000
_cell.length_c   1.000
_cell.angle_alpha   90.00
_cell.angle_beta   90.00
_cell.angle_gamma   90.00
#
_symmetry.space_group_name_H-M   'P 1'
#
loop_
_entity.id
_entity.type
_entity.pdbx_description
1 polymer ?
#
loop_
_entity_poly.entity_id
_entity_poly.type
_entity_poly.pdbx_seq_one_letter_code
_entity_poly.pdbx_strand_id
1 'polypeptide(L)'
;MLEQYIRLAPDFAELIKKMSLDEQKHAHDRDSRIIDESFKLKKRGQTFALTIALFALTGGVICILSGFEVAGTIVSGVGLSGLVSEFLDRRKTHPNT
;
A
#
# COMPACT_ATOMS: atom_id res chain seq x y z
N MET A 1 -45.30 2.43 0.20
CA MET A 1 -45.03 3.85 0.55
C MET A 1 -44.30 4.62 -0.56
N LEU A 2 -43.30 4.06 -1.24
CA LEU A 2 -42.59 4.77 -2.33
C LEU A 2 -43.47 5.10 -3.55
N GLU A 3 -44.38 4.19 -3.93
CA GLU A 3 -45.27 4.38 -5.09
C GLU A 3 -46.21 5.59 -4.97
N GLN A 4 -46.62 5.93 -3.75
CA GLN A 4 -47.52 7.06 -3.50
C GLN A 4 -46.80 8.41 -3.64
N TYR A 5 -45.49 8.44 -3.32
CA TYR A 5 -44.64 9.62 -3.48
C TYR A 5 -44.30 9.88 -4.96
N ILE A 6 -44.05 8.82 -5.73
CA ILE A 6 -43.78 8.89 -7.17
C ILE A 6 -44.99 9.41 -7.96
N ARG A 7 -46.21 9.08 -7.52
CA ARG A 7 -47.46 9.61 -8.12
C ARG A 7 -47.68 11.10 -7.85
N LEU A 8 -47.11 11.66 -6.77
CA LEU A 8 -47.31 13.06 -6.38
C LEU A 8 -46.37 14.01 -7.13
N ALA A 9 -45.18 13.52 -7.50
CA ALA A 9 -44.20 14.27 -8.28
C ALA A 9 -43.26 13.30 -9.03
N PRO A 10 -43.58 12.93 -10.29
CA PRO A 10 -42.85 11.89 -11.05
C PRO A 10 -41.37 12.23 -11.26
N ASP A 11 -41.03 13.52 -11.30
CA ASP A 11 -39.65 14.02 -11.44
C ASP A 11 -38.75 13.65 -10.25
N PHE A 12 -39.31 13.39 -9.05
CA PHE A 12 -38.51 13.00 -7.90
C PHE A 12 -37.91 11.60 -8.05
N ALA A 13 -38.62 10.68 -8.69
CA ALA A 13 -38.11 9.33 -8.94
C ALA A 13 -36.88 9.39 -9.85
N GLU A 14 -36.95 10.21 -10.90
CA GLU A 14 -35.86 10.43 -11.84
C GLU A 14 -34.69 11.19 -11.20
N LEU A 15 -34.99 12.19 -10.37
CA LEU A 15 -33.98 12.94 -9.61
C LEU A 15 -33.24 12.02 -8.63
N ILE A 16 -33.94 11.18 -7.87
CA ILE A 16 -33.33 10.21 -6.94
C ILE A 16 -32.45 9.24 -7.71
N LYS A 17 -32.95 8.68 -8.82
CA LYS A 17 -32.17 7.78 -9.68
C LYS A 17 -30.88 8.46 -10.18
N LYS A 18 -30.98 9.72 -10.61
CA LYS A 18 -29.82 10.50 -11.08
C LYS A 18 -28.82 10.75 -9.95
N MET A 19 -29.29 11.14 -8.77
CA MET A 19 -28.43 11.33 -7.58
C MET A 19 -27.73 10.02 -7.19
N SER A 20 -28.44 8.89 -7.18
CA SER A 20 -27.85 7.59 -6.86
C SER A 20 -26.79 7.15 -7.87
N LEU A 21 -27.01 7.39 -9.17
CA LEU A 21 -26.03 7.08 -10.21
C LEU A 21 -24.79 7.97 -10.11
N ASP A 22 -24.97 9.26 -9.81
CA ASP A 22 -23.84 10.20 -9.64
C ASP A 22 -23.01 9.85 -8.41
N GLU A 23 -23.66 9.52 -7.29
CA GLU A 23 -22.98 9.07 -6.07
C GLU A 23 -22.23 7.74 -6.30
N GLN A 24 -22.84 6.78 -7.00
CA GLN A 24 -22.17 5.53 -7.36
C GLN A 24 -20.93 5.78 -8.23
N LYS A 25 -21.03 6.67 -9.22
CA LYS A 25 -19.89 7.04 -10.07
C LYS A 25 -18.79 7.71 -9.26
N HIS A 26 -19.15 8.61 -8.33
CA HIS A 26 -18.20 9.28 -7.46
C HIS A 26 -17.50 8.29 -6.52
N ALA A 27 -18.25 7.35 -5.93
CA ALA A 27 -17.69 6.29 -5.10
C ALA A 27 -16.71 5.41 -5.88
N HIS A 28 -17.04 4.99 -7.11
CA HIS A 28 -16.13 4.21 -7.94
C HIS A 28 -14.85 4.97 -8.33
N ASP A 29 -14.96 6.25 -8.71
CA ASP A 29 -13.78 7.08 -9.01
C ASP A 29 -12.89 7.22 -7.76
N ARG A 30 -13.48 7.50 -6.60
CA ARG A 30 -12.76 7.59 -5.33
C ARG A 30 -12.04 6.28 -4.99
N ASP A 31 -12.74 5.15 -5.07
CA ASP A 31 -12.17 3.85 -4.72
C ASP A 31 -11.05 3.46 -5.68
N SER A 32 -11.22 3.71 -6.99
CA SER A 32 -10.16 3.47 -7.98
C SER A 32 -8.90 4.27 -7.69
N ARG A 33 -9.04 5.57 -7.34
CA ARG A 33 -7.92 6.43 -6.97
C ARG A 33 -7.23 5.97 -5.69
N ILE A 34 -8.00 5.58 -4.68
CA ILE A 34 -7.44 5.05 -3.42
C ILE A 34 -6.61 3.80 -3.68
N ILE A 35 -7.12 2.88 -4.52
CA ILE A 35 -6.41 1.67 -4.90
C ILE A 35 -5.12 2.01 -5.65
N ASP A 36 -5.19 2.89 -6.65
CA ASP A 36 -4.03 3.30 -7.45
C ASP A 36 -2.94 3.98 -6.61
N GLU A 37 -3.33 4.91 -5.74
CA GLU A 37 -2.39 5.57 -4.83
C GLU A 37 -1.79 4.58 -3.82
N SER A 38 -2.58 3.63 -3.33
CA SER A 38 -2.08 2.55 -2.46
C SER A 38 -1.04 1.68 -3.17
N PHE A 39 -1.26 1.34 -4.44
CA PHE A 39 -0.28 0.60 -5.25
C PHE A 39 0.98 1.41 -5.50
N LYS A 40 0.87 2.70 -5.84
CA LYS A 40 2.01 3.59 -6.03
C LYS A 40 2.84 3.73 -4.76
N LEU A 41 2.20 3.89 -3.61
CA LEU A 41 2.87 4.00 -2.31
C LEU A 41 3.62 2.71 -1.97
N LYS A 42 2.97 1.55 -2.13
CA LYS A 42 3.63 0.24 -1.93
C LYS A 42 4.84 0.06 -2.86
N LYS A 43 4.70 0.37 -4.14
CA LYS A 43 5.78 0.25 -5.13
C LYS A 43 6.97 1.15 -4.78
N ARG A 44 6.71 2.41 -4.41
CA ARG A 44 7.75 3.35 -3.96
C ARG A 44 8.46 2.84 -2.71
N GLY A 45 7.70 2.38 -1.70
CA GLY A 45 8.26 1.82 -0.47
C GLY A 45 9.18 0.63 -0.74
N GLN A 46 8.79 -0.28 -1.63
CA GLN A 46 9.62 -1.42 -2.01
C GLN A 46 10.91 -0.98 -2.73
N THR A 47 10.84 0.01 -3.62
CA THR A 47 12.04 0.55 -4.28
C THR A 47 13.01 1.17 -3.27
N PHE A 48 12.51 2.00 -2.33
CA PHE A 48 13.37 2.56 -1.28
C PHE A 48 13.97 1.49 -0.37
N ALA A 49 13.17 0.51 0.06
CA ALA A 49 13.65 -0.61 0.87
C ALA A 49 14.76 -1.38 0.15
N LEU A 50 14.60 -1.67 -1.15
CA LEU A 50 15.63 -2.34 -1.94
C LEU A 50 16.91 -1.50 -2.05
N THR A 51 16.80 -0.19 -2.26
CA THR A 51 17.99 0.67 -2.31
C THR A 51 18.75 0.71 -0.98
N ILE A 52 18.04 0.86 0.15
CA ILE A 52 18.66 0.87 1.49
C ILE A 52 19.32 -0.48 1.78
N ALA A 53 18.65 -1.58 1.46
CA ALA A 53 19.20 -2.92 1.62
C ALA A 53 20.48 -3.10 0.79
N LEU A 54 20.49 -2.63 -0.45
CA LEU A 54 21.67 -2.70 -1.31
C LEU A 54 22.83 -1.90 -0.72
N PHE A 55 22.58 -0.66 -0.28
CA PHE A 55 23.61 0.17 0.37
C PHE A 55 24.14 -0.45 1.66
N ALA A 56 23.28 -1.02 2.49
CA ALA A 56 23.67 -1.69 3.73
C ALA A 56 24.54 -2.92 3.45
N LEU A 57 24.20 -3.71 2.44
CA LEU A 57 25.00 -4.87 2.02
C LEU A 57 26.36 -4.44 1.46
N THR A 58 26.39 -3.48 0.52
CA THR A 58 27.66 -3.02 -0.06
C THR A 58 28.54 -2.33 0.99
N GLY A 59 27.94 -1.54 1.88
CA GLY A 59 28.64 -0.87 2.97
C GLY A 59 29.22 -1.88 3.97
N GLY A 60 28.45 -2.90 4.34
CA GLY A 60 28.91 -3.99 5.21
C GLY A 60 30.08 -4.76 4.60
N VAL A 61 30.01 -5.13 3.32
CA VAL A 61 31.10 -5.84 2.61
C VAL A 61 32.38 -5.00 2.57
N ILE A 62 32.30 -3.71 2.22
CA ILE A 62 33.46 -2.81 2.19
C ILE A 62 34.06 -2.64 3.60
N CYS A 63 33.23 -2.60 4.64
CA CYS A 63 33.67 -2.44 6.03
C CYS A 63 34.43 -3.68 6.52
N ILE A 64 33.96 -4.89 6.15
CA ILE A 64 34.64 -6.16 6.43
C ILE A 64 36.01 -6.20 5.73
N LEU A 65 36.07 -5.84 4.44
CA LEU A 65 37.33 -5.81 3.68
C LEU A 65 38.34 -4.78 4.20
N SER A 66 37.87 -3.72 4.88
CA SER A 66 38.73 -2.68 5.47
C SER A 66 39.24 -3.02 6.87
N GLY A 67 38.99 -4.24 7.38
CA GLY A 67 39.47 -4.71 8.68
C GLY A 67 38.58 -4.34 9.87
N PHE A 68 37.44 -3.69 9.65
CA PHE A 68 36.45 -3.39 10.69
C PHE A 68 35.39 -4.50 10.79
N GLU A 69 35.86 -5.73 11.03
CA GLU A 69 35.05 -6.95 10.98
C GLU A 69 33.85 -6.92 11.93
N VAL A 70 34.00 -6.35 13.13
CA VAL A 70 32.93 -6.19 14.13
C VAL A 70 31.84 -5.22 13.65
N ALA A 71 32.24 -4.08 13.10
CA ALA A 71 31.29 -3.09 12.58
C ALA A 71 30.55 -3.62 11.34
N GLY A 72 31.28 -4.31 10.46
CA GLY A 72 30.73 -4.97 9.28
C GLY A 72 29.69 -6.03 9.65
N THR A 73 29.98 -6.89 10.63
CA THR A 73 29.08 -7.95 11.08
C THR A 73 27.82 -7.42 11.75
N ILE A 74 27.91 -6.34 12.54
CA ILE A 74 26.74 -5.70 13.15
C ILE A 74 25.86 -5.07 12.08
N VAL A 75 26.45 -4.31 11.15
CA VAL A 75 25.70 -3.64 10.06
C VAL A 75 25.06 -4.65 9.13
N SER A 76 25.79 -5.67 8.70
CA SER A 76 25.24 -6.71 7.82
C SER A 76 24.25 -7.60 8.56
N GLY A 77 24.53 -8.02 9.78
CA GLY A 77 23.70 -8.94 10.57
C GLY A 77 22.38 -8.33 11.03
N VAL A 78 22.43 -7.12 11.61
CA VAL A 78 21.21 -6.38 12.03
C VAL A 78 20.44 -5.90 10.81
N GLY A 79 21.13 -5.44 9.76
CA GLY A 79 20.51 -5.01 8.52
C GLY A 79 19.76 -6.15 7.82
N LEU A 80 20.38 -7.33 7.70
CA LEU A 80 19.76 -8.52 7.11
C LEU A 80 18.61 -9.05 7.97
N SER A 81 18.77 -9.15 9.30
CA SER A 81 17.69 -9.66 10.15
C SER A 81 16.48 -8.72 10.17
N GLY A 82 16.71 -7.41 10.18
CA GLY A 82 15.66 -6.40 10.06
C GLY A 82 14.92 -6.48 8.72
N LEU A 83 15.67 -6.65 7.61
CA LEU A 83 15.08 -6.85 6.29
C LEU A 83 14.23 -8.12 6.23
N VAL A 84 14.77 -9.25 6.70
CA VAL A 84 14.07 -10.54 6.74
C VAL A 84 12.83 -10.47 7.61
N SER A 85 12.90 -9.77 8.75
CA SER A 85 11.76 -9.55 9.65
C SER A 85 10.64 -8.78 8.96
N GLU A 86 10.93 -7.66 8.30
CA GLU A 86 9.92 -6.87 7.56
C GLU A 86 9.27 -7.71 6.43
N PHE A 87 10.05 -8.52 5.71
CA PHE A 87 9.51 -9.41 4.68
C PHE A 87 8.67 -10.57 5.25
N LEU A 88 9.01 -11.09 6.43
CA LEU A 88 8.23 -12.14 7.08
C LEU A 88 6.95 -11.60 7.74
N ASP A 89 7.00 -10.40 8.31
CA ASP A 89 5.84 -9.78 8.97
C ASP A 89 4.75 -9.41 7.95
N ARG A 90 5.14 -8.95 6.76
CA ARG A 90 4.22 -8.76 5.63
C ARG A 90 3.55 -10.05 5.14
N ARG A 91 4.19 -11.23 5.34
CA ARG A 91 3.55 -12.52 5.02
C ARG A 91 2.54 -12.96 6.07
N LYS A 92 2.70 -12.55 7.33
CA LYS A 92 1.76 -12.89 8.42
C LYS A 92 0.47 -12.08 8.38
N THR A 93 0.49 -10.88 7.80
CA THR A 93 -0.68 -9.98 7.67
C THR A 93 -1.57 -10.31 6.47
N HIS A 94 -1.18 -11.25 5.61
CA HIS A 94 -2.08 -11.94 4.69
C HIS A 94 -2.13 -13.43 5.07
N PRO A 95 -2.85 -13.81 6.13
CA PRO A 95 -3.33 -15.19 6.20
C PRO A 95 -4.12 -15.42 4.92
N ASN A 96 -3.74 -16.44 4.16
CA ASN A 96 -4.55 -16.93 3.04
C ASN A 96 -6.00 -17.02 3.53
N THR A 97 -6.93 -16.39 2.79
CA THR A 97 -8.37 -16.69 2.74
C THR A 97 -9.05 -17.16 4.03
#